data_AF-A0A353BHI2-F1
#
_entry.id   AF-A0A353BHI2-F1
#
_cell.length_a   1.000
_cell.length_b   1.000
_cell.length_c   1.000
_cell.angle_alpha   90.00
_cell.angle_beta   90.00
_cell.angle_gamma   90.00
#
_symmetry.space_group_name_H-M   'P 1'
#
loop_
_entity.id
_entity.type
_entity.pdbx_description
1 polymer ?
#
loop_
_entity_poly.entity_id
_entity_poly.type
_entity_poly.pdbx_seq_one_letter_code
_entity_poly.pdbx_strand_id
1 'polypeptide(L)'
;MPDYPAKVTVDYPASLSRGKLLLRTFFGWAYVGIPHGICLGLMGIAAGFVMFIAWWIVLFTGKYPKGMFDFVLGYYRWGMRVGAYMGFMTDVYPPFSGKE
;
A
#
# COMPACT_ATOMS: atom_id res chain seq x y z
N MET A 1 -0.67 22.29 -7.55
CA MET A 1 -0.70 21.05 -8.35
C MET A 1 -2.04 20.98 -9.06
N PRO A 2 -2.09 20.68 -10.38
CA PRO A 2 -3.37 20.43 -11.08
C PRO A 2 -4.16 19.33 -10.38
N ASP A 3 -5.47 19.31 -10.59
CA ASP A 3 -6.37 18.40 -9.89
C ASP A 3 -6.23 16.97 -10.43
N TYR A 4 -5.27 16.24 -9.85
CA TYR A 4 -4.98 14.86 -10.24
C TYR A 4 -5.98 13.91 -9.59
N PRO A 5 -6.50 12.91 -10.32
CA PRO A 5 -7.57 12.02 -9.84
C PRO A 5 -7.19 11.16 -8.62
N ALA A 6 -5.90 11.05 -8.30
CA ALA A 6 -5.41 10.39 -7.09
C ALA A 6 -4.29 11.22 -6.46
N LYS A 7 -4.43 11.55 -5.17
CA LYS A 7 -3.41 12.25 -4.38
C LYS A 7 -3.01 11.34 -3.22
N VAL A 8 -1.71 11.11 -3.07
CA VAL A 8 -1.14 10.42 -1.90
C VAL A 8 -0.53 11.49 -1.01
N THR A 9 -1.12 11.70 0.16
CA THR A 9 -0.62 12.62 1.17
C THR A 9 -0.02 11.82 2.33
N VAL A 10 1.19 12.18 2.74
CA VAL A 10 1.85 11.60 3.92
C VAL A 10 2.21 12.77 4.82
N ASP A 11 1.67 12.77 6.04
CA ASP A 11 1.96 13.84 7.02
C ASP A 11 3.44 13.78 7.42
N TYR A 12 4.15 14.91 7.26
CA TYR A 12 5.55 15.00 7.65
C TYR A 12 5.67 14.94 9.17
N PRO A 13 6.36 13.94 9.75
CA PRO A 13 6.48 13.81 11.19
C PRO A 13 7.33 14.95 11.78
N ALA A 14 6.79 15.66 12.79
CA ALA A 14 7.47 16.77 13.46
C ALA A 14 8.73 16.34 14.24
N SER A 15 8.86 15.06 14.58
CA SER A 15 10.04 14.49 15.25
C SER A 15 10.16 13.01 14.95
N LEU A 16 11.32 12.57 14.43
CA LEU A 16 11.69 11.15 14.35
C LEU A 16 12.58 10.75 15.54
N SER A 17 12.24 9.65 16.20
CA SER A 17 13.11 9.13 17.26
C SER A 17 14.29 8.33 16.69
N ARG A 18 15.51 8.79 16.96
CA ARG A 18 16.77 8.18 16.48
C ARG A 18 16.94 6.71 16.89
N GLY A 19 16.47 6.34 18.08
CA GLY A 19 16.51 4.97 18.58
C GLY A 19 15.57 4.01 17.83
N LYS A 20 14.33 4.44 17.54
CA LYS A 20 13.42 3.63 16.71
C LYS A 20 13.92 3.53 15.27
N LEU A 21 14.59 4.56 14.75
CA LEU A 21 15.21 4.51 13.43
C LEU A 21 16.22 3.35 13.36
N LEU A 22 17.14 3.27 14.34
CA LEU A 22 18.12 2.17 14.40
C LEU A 22 17.43 0.81 14.55
N LEU A 23 16.50 0.67 15.50
CA LEU A 23 15.76 -0.57 15.70
C LEU A 23 15.05 -1.01 14.41
N ARG A 24 14.47 -0.08 13.68
CA ARG A 24 13.78 -0.32 12.42
C ARG A 24 14.73 -0.68 11.26
N THR A 25 15.89 -0.04 11.18
CA THR A 25 16.91 -0.40 10.18
C THR A 25 17.40 -1.84 10.40
N PHE A 26 17.63 -2.24 11.65
CA PHE A 26 18.17 -3.57 11.97
C PHE A 26 17.09 -4.67 12.07
N PHE A 27 15.92 -4.38 12.63
CA PHE A 27 14.86 -5.35 12.92
C PHE A 27 13.51 -5.06 12.24
N GLY A 28 13.34 -3.89 11.62
CA GLY A 28 12.08 -3.50 10.98
C GLY A 28 11.73 -4.38 9.78
N TRP A 29 12.71 -4.89 9.04
CA TRP A 29 12.45 -5.95 8.05
C TRP A 29 11.78 -7.14 8.72
N ALA A 30 12.37 -7.71 9.76
CA ALA A 30 11.85 -8.93 10.37
C ALA A 30 10.45 -8.74 10.98
N TYR A 31 10.26 -7.66 11.75
CA TYR A 31 9.00 -7.44 12.48
C TYR A 31 7.85 -6.93 11.59
N VAL A 32 8.15 -6.18 10.53
CA VAL A 32 7.15 -5.50 9.70
C VAL A 32 7.16 -6.07 8.30
N GLY A 33 8.35 -6.15 7.71
CA GLY A 33 8.54 -6.66 6.35
C GLY A 33 8.06 -8.10 6.18
N ILE A 34 8.28 -8.99 7.15
CA ILE A 34 7.82 -10.39 7.05
C ILE A 34 6.28 -10.49 7.10
N PRO A 35 5.58 -10.04 8.16
CA PRO A 35 4.13 -10.20 8.23
C PRO A 35 3.40 -9.39 7.14
N HIS A 36 3.78 -8.13 6.91
CA HIS A 36 3.15 -7.34 5.84
C HIS A 36 3.54 -7.84 4.46
N GLY A 37 4.77 -8.32 4.27
CA GLY A 37 5.24 -8.86 3.00
C GLY A 37 4.50 -10.12 2.60
N ILE A 38 4.23 -11.04 3.53
CA ILE A 38 3.45 -12.25 3.26
C ILE A 38 2.03 -11.89 2.83
N CYS A 39 1.35 -11.04 3.60
CA CYS A 39 -0.02 -10.69 3.29
C CYS A 39 -0.15 -9.84 2.02
N LEU A 40 0.76 -8.88 1.79
CA LEU A 40 0.83 -8.12 0.53
C LEU A 40 1.19 -9.02 -0.65
N GLY A 41 2.07 -10.00 -0.47
CA GLY A 41 2.41 -10.97 -1.53
C GLY A 41 1.20 -11.78 -1.98
N LEU A 42 0.45 -12.34 -1.02
CA LEU A 42 -0.79 -13.09 -1.31
C LEU A 42 -1.84 -12.19 -1.96
N MET A 43 -2.06 -10.99 -1.42
CA MET A 43 -3.01 -10.03 -1.97
C MET A 43 -2.58 -9.50 -3.35
N GLY A 44 -1.27 -9.41 -3.60
CA GLY A 44 -0.68 -9.02 -4.87
C GLY A 44 -0.93 -10.05 -5.98
N ILE A 45 -0.88 -11.35 -5.65
CA ILE A 45 -1.28 -12.41 -6.58
C ILE A 45 -2.76 -12.25 -6.96
N ALA A 46 -3.63 -12.06 -5.96
CA ALA A 46 -5.06 -11.81 -6.20
C ALA A 46 -5.28 -10.53 -7.02
N ALA A 47 -4.54 -9.45 -6.76
CA ALA A 47 -4.60 -8.21 -7.51
C ALA A 47 -4.16 -8.38 -8.97
N GLY A 48 -3.15 -9.22 -9.23
CA GLY A 48 -2.74 -9.61 -10.58
C GLY A 48 -3.87 -10.29 -11.35
N PHE A 49 -4.54 -11.28 -10.74
CA PHE A 49 -5.70 -11.94 -11.35
C PHE A 49 -6.86 -10.97 -11.59
N VAL A 50 -7.19 -10.14 -10.60
CA VAL A 50 -8.26 -9.14 -10.72
C VAL A 50 -7.95 -8.14 -11.83
N MET A 51 -6.71 -7.67 -11.95
CA MET A 51 -6.29 -6.74 -12.99
C MET A 51 -6.34 -7.39 -14.38
N PHE A 52 -5.95 -8.66 -14.50
CA PHE A 52 -6.06 -9.42 -15.74
C PHE A 52 -7.53 -9.59 -16.18
N ILE A 53 -8.43 -9.90 -15.26
CA ILE A 53 -9.87 -10.00 -15.55
C ILE A 53 -10.44 -8.61 -15.88
N ALA A 54 -10.08 -7.58 -15.10
CA ALA A 54 -10.53 -6.21 -15.33
C ALA A 54 -10.09 -5.70 -16.70
N TRP A 55 -8.91 -6.09 -17.19
CA TRP A 55 -8.44 -5.76 -18.53
C TRP A 55 -9.42 -6.27 -19.61
N TRP A 56 -9.82 -7.55 -19.54
CA TRP A 56 -10.83 -8.09 -20.45
C TRP A 56 -12.17 -7.38 -20.33
N ILE A 57 -12.63 -7.10 -19.10
CA ILE A 57 -13.91 -6.40 -18.90
C ILE A 57 -13.87 -5.01 -19.53
N VAL A 58 -12.80 -4.24 -19.29
CA VAL A 58 -12.63 -2.89 -19.85
C VAL A 58 -12.56 -2.94 -21.37
N LEU A 59 -11.93 -3.95 -21.98
CA LEU A 59 -11.91 -4.10 -23.44
C LEU A 59 -13.31 -4.23 -24.04
N PHE A 60 -14.21 -4.98 -23.39
CA PHE A 60 -15.56 -5.21 -23.91
C PHE A 60 -16.59 -4.16 -23.47
N THR A 61 -16.45 -3.60 -22.27
CA THR A 61 -17.45 -2.68 -21.69
C THR A 61 -17.01 -1.21 -21.63
N GLY A 62 -15.72 -0.93 -21.83
CA GLY A 62 -15.13 0.40 -21.69
C GLY A 62 -15.16 0.96 -20.26
N LYS A 63 -15.57 0.16 -19.26
CA LYS A 63 -15.74 0.60 -17.88
C LYS A 63 -14.98 -0.32 -16.93
N TYR A 64 -14.27 0.27 -15.98
CA TYR A 64 -13.59 -0.50 -14.94
C TYR A 64 -14.60 -0.90 -13.85
N PRO A 65 -14.77 -2.20 -13.53
CA PRO A 65 -15.70 -2.63 -12.48
C PRO A 65 -15.31 -2.06 -11.11
N LYS A 66 -16.25 -1.34 -10.47
CA LYS A 66 -15.97 -0.62 -9.21
C LYS A 66 -15.41 -1.52 -8.10
N GLY A 67 -15.96 -2.72 -7.91
CA GLY A 67 -15.45 -3.66 -6.89
C GLY A 67 -14.01 -4.14 -7.15
N MET A 68 -13.64 -4.34 -8.41
CA MET A 68 -12.26 -4.69 -8.79
C MET A 68 -11.32 -3.51 -8.57
N PHE A 69 -11.78 -2.31 -8.92
CA PHE A 69 -11.03 -1.07 -8.70
C PHE A 69 -10.77 -0.85 -7.21
N ASP A 70 -11.81 -0.95 -6.38
CA ASP A 70 -11.71 -0.75 -4.93
C ASP A 70 -10.77 -1.78 -4.28
N PHE A 71 -10.77 -3.03 -4.76
CA PHE A 71 -9.84 -4.06 -4.31
C PHE A 71 -8.38 -3.72 -4.65
N VAL A 72 -8.11 -3.41 -5.92
CA VAL A 72 -6.77 -3.06 -6.40
C VAL A 72 -6.28 -1.77 -5.74
N LEU A 73 -7.15 -0.78 -5.57
CA LEU A 73 -6.87 0.47 -4.86
C LEU A 73 -6.52 0.21 -3.39
N GLY A 74 -7.26 -0.67 -2.71
CA GLY A 74 -6.97 -1.06 -1.32
C GLY A 74 -5.60 -1.73 -1.18
N TYR A 75 -5.24 -2.61 -2.12
CA TYR A 75 -3.91 -3.21 -2.18
C TYR A 75 -2.81 -2.15 -2.32
N TYR A 76 -2.94 -1.23 -3.28
CA TYR A 76 -1.95 -0.17 -3.48
C TYR A 76 -1.85 0.78 -2.30
N ARG A 77 -2.98 1.19 -1.70
CA ARG A 77 -3.00 2.02 -0.49
C ARG A 77 -2.25 1.38 0.65
N TRP A 78 -2.50 0.08 0.88
CA TRP A 78 -1.79 -0.64 1.93
C TRP A 78 -0.30 -0.76 1.64
N GLY A 79 0.08 -1.11 0.42
CA GLY A 79 1.49 -1.15 -0.02
C GLY A 79 2.19 0.19 0.16
N MET A 80 1.53 1.30 -0.19
CA MET A 80 2.07 2.66 0.01
C MET A 80 2.26 3.00 1.48
N ARG A 81 1.36 2.59 2.38
CA ARG A 81 1.52 2.78 3.83
C ARG A 81 2.71 1.99 4.38
N VAL A 82 2.85 0.73 3.96
CA VAL A 82 4.00 -0.11 4.35
C VAL A 82 5.30 0.48 3.80
N GLY A 83 5.29 0.95 2.55
CA GLY A 83 6.43 1.62 1.92
C GLY A 83 6.81 2.93 2.59
N ALA A 84 5.83 3.80 2.90
CA ALA A 84 6.06 5.06 3.60
C ALA A 84 6.59 4.84 5.02
N TYR A 85 6.07 3.82 5.71
CA TYR A 85 6.65 3.37 6.96
C TYR A 85 8.09 2.94 6.67
N MET A 86 8.34 1.87 5.92
CA MET A 86 9.69 1.29 5.72
C MET A 86 10.72 2.27 5.15
N GLY A 87 10.29 3.26 4.36
CA GLY A 87 11.12 4.35 3.82
C GLY A 87 11.38 5.50 4.79
N PHE A 88 11.07 5.33 6.08
CA PHE A 88 11.28 6.32 7.15
C PHE A 88 10.52 7.64 6.95
N MET A 89 9.46 7.63 6.14
CA MET A 89 8.60 8.81 5.90
C MET A 89 7.57 9.00 7.02
N THR A 90 7.26 7.93 7.77
CA THR A 90 6.37 7.98 8.94
C THR A 90 6.83 7.02 10.04
N ASP A 91 6.60 7.43 11.28
CA ASP A 91 6.82 6.63 12.49
C ASP A 91 5.56 5.84 12.92
N VAL A 92 4.42 6.05 12.26
CA VAL A 92 3.16 5.38 12.58
C VAL A 92 3.13 3.98 11.95
N TYR A 93 2.90 2.97 12.78
CA TYR A 93 2.81 1.58 12.33
C TYR A 93 1.58 1.37 11.43
N PRO A 94 1.73 0.78 10.22
CA PRO A 94 0.64 0.65 9.27
C PRO A 94 -0.33 -0.48 9.68
N PRO A 95 -1.65 -0.22 9.72
CA PRO A 95 -2.63 -1.27 10.01
C PRO A 95 -2.66 -2.33 8.90
N PHE A 96 -3.03 -3.57 9.25
CA PHE A 96 -3.27 -4.67 8.32
C PHE A 96 -4.62 -4.53 7.61
N SER A 97 -4.80 -3.44 6.87
CA SER A 97 -6.04 -3.15 6.16
C SER A 97 -5.72 -2.42 4.85
N GLY A 98 -6.56 -2.59 3.84
CA GLY A 98 -6.58 -1.76 2.63
C GLY A 98 -7.64 -0.64 2.69
N LYS A 99 -8.44 -0.61 3.76
CA LYS A 99 -9.51 0.38 3.97
C LYS A 99 -8.99 1.58 4.77
N GLU A 100 -9.55 2.74 4.46
CA GLU A 100 -9.59 3.95 5.26
C GLU A 100 -11.05 4.36 5.39
#